data_AF-A0A146M287-F1
#
_entry.id   AF-A0A146M287-F1
#
_cell.length_a   1.000
_cell.length_b   1.000
_cell.length_c   1.000
_cell.angle_alpha   90.00
_cell.angle_beta   90.00
_cell.angle_gamma   90.00
#
_symmetry.space_group_name_H-M   'P 1'
#
loop_
_entity.id
_entity.type
_entity.pdbx_description
1 polymer ?
#
loop_
_entity_poly.entity_id
_entity_poly.type
_entity_poly.pdbx_seq_one_letter_code
_entity_poly.pdbx_strand_id
1 'polypeptide(L)'
;MTKVDDITSMVMRNVIDQVPLPDMSTSNADICFDMEKVVMTYLLHNGYCSTASAFASATGQDVTGEVDVVNRRQQVLSLVMEGQISQAMELTELYYPGLLDDQPNLHLALRVRQFVEVVSGADTKYLCPDSELPEPPRRSVIMGEAMETDCGDFANGLTNGHNKIDSVQQDELRGSTLERILDCGRKLHSWHARLATENSICDQYRDMVRDAFSLIAYADPHSSPVGWQLEPSQREVVADLLREAILRRTNINNKTVLESAVNYAKELLRLMEAYGIGKVAFVKFNDVVN
;
A
#
# COMPACT_ATOMS: atom_id res chain seq x y z
N MET A 1 3.32 24.65 -51.65
CA MET A 1 3.54 24.36 -50.22
C MET A 1 2.27 23.91 -49.50
N THR A 2 1.10 24.52 -49.77
CA THR A 2 -0.17 24.28 -49.04
C THR A 2 -0.73 22.85 -49.02
N LYS A 3 -0.60 22.07 -50.11
CA LYS A 3 -1.20 20.71 -50.18
C LYS A 3 -0.58 19.68 -49.22
N VAL A 4 0.70 19.81 -48.90
CA VAL A 4 1.39 18.87 -48.00
C VAL A 4 1.04 19.16 -46.55
N ASP A 5 0.92 20.45 -46.20
CA ASP A 5 0.46 20.88 -44.88
C ASP A 5 -1.00 20.46 -44.65
N ASP A 6 -1.87 20.56 -45.65
CA ASP A 6 -3.27 20.10 -45.57
C ASP A 6 -3.38 18.59 -45.32
N ILE A 7 -2.56 17.77 -46.02
CA ILE A 7 -2.52 16.32 -45.81
C ILE A 7 -2.00 16.00 -44.41
N THR A 8 -0.96 16.72 -43.95
CA THR A 8 -0.39 16.53 -42.61
C THR A 8 -1.40 16.89 -41.52
N SER A 9 -2.15 18.00 -41.69
CA SER A 9 -3.24 18.38 -40.78
C SER A 9 -4.42 17.40 -40.80
N MET A 10 -4.74 16.81 -41.95
CA MET A 10 -5.78 15.79 -42.08
C MET A 10 -5.38 14.48 -41.39
N VAL A 11 -4.14 14.03 -41.57
CA VAL A 11 -3.60 12.84 -40.89
C VAL A 11 -3.54 13.08 -39.38
N MET A 12 -3.12 14.27 -38.94
CA MET A 12 -3.04 14.62 -37.52
C MET A 12 -4.42 14.62 -36.85
N ARG A 13 -5.47 15.14 -37.50
CA ARG A 13 -6.86 15.04 -36.99
C ARG A 13 -7.32 13.59 -36.89
N ASN A 14 -7.08 12.78 -37.93
CA ASN A 14 -7.47 11.36 -37.93
C ASN A 14 -6.75 10.56 -36.83
N VAL A 15 -5.48 10.86 -36.54
CA VAL A 15 -4.73 10.24 -35.44
C VAL A 15 -5.29 10.64 -34.07
N ILE A 16 -5.69 11.90 -33.90
CA ILE A 16 -6.32 12.39 -32.65
C ILE A 16 -7.69 11.71 -32.46
N ASP A 17 -8.48 11.55 -33.52
CA ASP A 17 -9.80 10.93 -33.46
C ASP A 17 -9.74 9.42 -33.17
N GLN A 18 -8.61 8.75 -33.47
CA GLN A 18 -8.39 7.33 -33.19
C GLN A 18 -7.99 7.03 -31.74
N VAL A 19 -7.65 8.04 -30.94
CA VAL A 19 -7.39 7.88 -29.52
C VAL A 19 -8.55 8.52 -28.75
N PRO A 20 -9.51 7.73 -28.26
CA PRO A 20 -10.58 8.27 -27.44
C PRO A 20 -9.97 8.96 -26.22
N LEU A 21 -10.24 10.25 -26.07
CA LEU A 21 -9.98 10.92 -24.80
C LEU A 21 -10.80 10.18 -23.73
N PRO A 22 -10.26 9.93 -22.52
CA PRO A 22 -11.12 9.57 -21.40
C PRO A 22 -12.21 10.64 -21.30
N ASP A 23 -13.44 10.23 -21.01
CA ASP A 23 -14.62 11.09 -20.97
C ASP A 23 -14.47 12.11 -19.81
N MET A 24 -13.67 13.14 -20.06
CA MET A 24 -13.44 14.26 -19.18
C MET A 24 -14.62 15.21 -19.42
N SER A 25 -15.78 14.86 -18.87
CA SER A 25 -17.01 15.65 -18.98
C SER A 25 -16.95 16.98 -18.20
N THR A 26 -15.80 17.65 -18.18
CA THR A 26 -15.60 18.99 -17.64
C THR A 26 -15.00 19.84 -18.75
N SER A 27 -15.65 20.98 -18.97
CA SER A 27 -15.45 21.86 -20.10
C SER A 27 -13.97 22.20 -20.35
N ASN A 28 -13.60 22.37 -21.62
CA ASN A 28 -12.26 22.75 -22.07
C ASN A 28 -11.77 24.14 -21.55
N ALA A 29 -12.51 24.79 -20.64
CA ALA A 29 -12.12 26.01 -19.93
C ALA A 29 -11.44 25.74 -18.57
N ASP A 30 -11.55 24.53 -18.02
CA ASP A 30 -11.07 24.18 -16.67
C ASP A 30 -9.61 23.67 -16.64
N ILE A 31 -9.04 23.35 -17.81
CA ILE A 31 -7.72 22.70 -17.94
C ILE A 31 -6.57 23.61 -17.46
N CYS A 32 -6.72 24.94 -17.56
CA CYS A 32 -5.72 25.90 -17.08
C CYS A 32 -5.81 26.14 -15.56
N PHE A 33 -6.96 25.84 -14.93
CA PHE A 33 -7.17 25.97 -13.48
C PHE A 33 -6.76 24.69 -12.72
N ASP A 34 -6.67 23.55 -13.41
CA ASP A 34 -6.45 22.26 -12.77
C ASP A 34 -5.03 21.68 -12.90
N MET A 35 -4.02 22.37 -13.46
CA MET A 35 -2.65 21.83 -13.43
C MET A 35 -2.13 21.68 -12.00
N GLU A 36 -2.38 22.65 -11.14
CA GLU A 36 -2.04 22.57 -9.72
C GLU A 36 -2.78 21.41 -9.05
N LYS A 37 -4.06 21.21 -9.38
CA LYS A 37 -4.88 20.10 -8.88
C LYS A 37 -4.39 18.73 -9.39
N VAL A 38 -3.96 18.66 -10.64
CA VAL A 38 -3.38 17.44 -11.25
C VAL A 38 -2.07 17.08 -10.57
N VAL A 39 -1.18 18.07 -10.35
CA VAL A 39 0.07 17.87 -9.61
C VAL A 39 -0.23 17.46 -8.16
N MET A 40 -1.17 18.13 -7.50
CA MET A 40 -1.58 17.80 -6.14
C MET A 40 -2.11 16.36 -6.03
N THR A 41 -3.02 15.99 -6.92
CA THR A 41 -3.58 14.62 -6.98
C THR A 41 -2.47 13.59 -7.18
N TYR A 42 -1.46 13.89 -8.01
CA TYR A 42 -0.31 13.01 -8.21
C TYR A 42 0.54 12.85 -6.95
N LEU A 43 0.84 13.95 -6.27
CA LEU A 43 1.65 13.94 -5.04
C LEU A 43 0.94 13.15 -3.93
N LEU A 44 -0.34 13.39 -3.72
CA LEU A 44 -1.16 12.69 -2.72
C LEU A 44 -1.32 11.20 -3.07
N HIS A 45 -1.59 10.89 -4.34
CA HIS A 45 -1.74 9.52 -4.80
C HIS A 45 -0.47 8.69 -4.53
N ASN A 46 0.72 9.23 -4.81
CA ASN A 46 1.99 8.53 -4.60
C ASN A 46 2.52 8.58 -3.16
N GLY A 47 1.90 9.38 -2.28
CA GLY A 47 2.32 9.47 -0.89
C GLY A 47 3.44 10.48 -0.61
N TYR A 48 3.64 11.45 -1.52
CA TYR A 48 4.61 12.53 -1.35
C TYR A 48 4.06 13.65 -0.43
N CYS A 49 3.72 13.32 0.82
CA CYS A 49 3.05 14.20 1.77
C CYS A 49 3.83 15.50 2.04
N SER A 50 5.14 15.42 2.21
CA SER A 50 5.99 16.59 2.45
C SER A 50 5.97 17.56 1.28
N THR A 51 6.07 17.03 0.06
CA THR A 51 6.01 17.81 -1.18
C THR A 51 4.62 18.37 -1.41
N ALA A 52 3.56 17.60 -1.18
CA ALA A 52 2.17 18.03 -1.29
C ALA A 52 1.88 19.21 -0.34
N SER A 53 2.34 19.14 0.92
CA SER A 53 2.15 20.22 1.90
C SER A 53 2.91 21.49 1.54
N ALA A 54 4.15 21.36 1.06
CA ALA A 54 4.93 22.50 0.57
C ALA A 54 4.29 23.13 -0.67
N PHE A 55 3.82 22.30 -1.61
CA PHE A 55 3.14 22.73 -2.83
C PHE A 55 1.82 23.45 -2.49
N ALA A 56 1.01 22.90 -1.58
CA ALA A 56 -0.24 23.50 -1.11
C ALA A 56 -0.03 24.87 -0.45
N SER A 57 1.05 25.00 0.34
CA SER A 57 1.42 26.28 0.96
C SER A 57 1.81 27.34 -0.08
N ALA A 58 2.41 26.92 -1.20
CA ALA A 58 2.80 27.81 -2.29
C ALA A 58 1.63 28.20 -3.22
N THR A 59 0.67 27.30 -3.43
CA THR A 59 -0.51 27.52 -4.29
C THR A 59 -1.73 28.04 -3.51
N GLY A 60 -1.66 28.08 -2.18
CA GLY A 60 -2.78 28.52 -1.32
C GLY A 60 -3.92 27.51 -1.24
N GLN A 61 -3.67 26.22 -1.52
CA GLN A 61 -4.66 25.15 -1.40
C GLN A 61 -4.67 24.56 0.02
N ASP A 62 -5.86 24.23 0.55
CA ASP A 62 -5.97 23.48 1.81
C ASP A 62 -6.09 21.99 1.51
N VAL A 63 -5.04 21.24 1.83
CA VAL A 63 -4.95 19.77 1.63
C VAL A 63 -4.76 19.02 2.93
N THR A 64 -4.99 19.67 4.08
CA THR A 64 -4.71 19.08 5.39
C THR A 64 -5.46 17.75 5.60
N GLY A 65 -6.72 17.68 5.20
CA GLY A 65 -7.51 16.43 5.27
C GLY A 65 -7.03 15.34 4.31
N GLU A 66 -6.54 15.70 3.12
CA GLU A 66 -6.05 14.73 2.13
C GLU A 66 -4.70 14.14 2.54
N VAL A 67 -3.81 14.97 3.09
CA VAL A 67 -2.53 14.52 3.65
C VAL A 67 -2.73 13.54 4.80
N ASP A 68 -3.74 13.76 5.65
CA ASP A 68 -4.08 12.83 6.74
C ASP A 68 -4.54 11.47 6.20
N VAL A 69 -5.37 11.44 5.15
CA VAL A 69 -5.80 10.19 4.49
C VAL A 69 -4.61 9.44 3.90
N VAL A 70 -3.69 10.17 3.27
CA VAL A 70 -2.46 9.60 2.68
C VAL A 70 -1.54 9.03 3.76
N ASN A 71 -1.38 9.73 4.88
CA ASN A 71 -0.58 9.27 6.03
C ASN A 71 -1.17 8.00 6.65
N ARG A 72 -2.49 7.96 6.88
CA ARG A 72 -3.19 6.77 7.38
C ARG A 72 -2.97 5.57 6.47
N ARG A 73 -3.09 5.77 5.15
CA ARG A 73 -2.81 4.73 4.16
C ARG A 73 -1.36 4.25 4.24
N GLN A 74 -0.39 5.16 4.28
CA GLN A 74 1.03 4.79 4.38
C GLN A 74 1.35 4.00 5.65
N GLN A 75 0.75 4.39 6.78
CA GLN A 75 0.90 3.67 8.05
C GLN A 75 0.37 2.23 7.97
N VAL A 76 -0.80 2.03 7.36
CA VAL A 76 -1.34 0.68 7.16
C VAL A 76 -0.41 -0.15 6.27
N LEU A 77 0.09 0.44 5.18
CA LEU A 77 0.99 -0.27 4.25
C LEU A 77 2.37 -0.56 4.86
N SER A 78 2.90 0.31 5.72
CA SER A 78 4.18 0.05 6.40
C SER A 78 4.08 -1.16 7.32
N LEU A 79 2.98 -1.30 8.07
CA LEU A 79 2.72 -2.48 8.91
C LEU A 79 2.65 -3.78 8.09
N VAL A 80 2.05 -3.74 6.89
CA VAL A 80 2.04 -4.91 6.00
C VAL A 80 3.46 -5.28 5.57
N MET A 81 4.26 -4.29 5.18
CA MET A 81 5.66 -4.51 4.76
C MET A 81 6.55 -4.98 5.91
N GLU A 82 6.29 -4.54 7.13
CA GLU A 82 6.98 -4.98 8.35
C GLU A 82 6.58 -6.41 8.77
N GLY A 83 5.46 -6.93 8.26
CA GLY A 83 4.94 -8.27 8.56
C GLY A 83 3.96 -8.30 9.73
N GLN A 84 3.51 -7.14 10.20
CA GLN A 84 2.54 -6.99 11.29
C GLN A 84 1.11 -6.95 10.74
N ILE A 85 0.70 -8.03 10.08
CA ILE A 85 -0.57 -8.08 9.35
C ILE A 85 -1.76 -7.95 10.30
N SER A 86 -1.67 -8.51 11.50
CA SER A 86 -2.71 -8.38 12.53
C SER A 86 -3.05 -6.92 12.84
N GLN A 87 -2.03 -6.09 13.05
CA GLN A 87 -2.20 -4.65 13.31
C GLN A 87 -2.64 -3.90 12.06
N ALA A 88 -2.10 -4.25 10.90
CA ALA A 88 -2.49 -3.63 9.64
C ALA A 88 -4.00 -3.81 9.37
N MET A 89 -4.55 -5.00 9.64
CA MET A 89 -5.98 -5.27 9.50
C MET A 89 -6.83 -4.45 10.48
N GLU A 90 -6.40 -4.34 11.75
CA GLU A 90 -7.10 -3.53 12.75
C GLU A 90 -7.11 -2.04 12.39
N LEU A 91 -5.97 -1.47 12.01
CA LEU A 91 -5.90 -0.09 11.53
C LEU A 91 -6.69 0.12 10.24
N THR A 92 -6.76 -0.88 9.37
CA THR A 92 -7.57 -0.82 8.15
C THR A 92 -9.05 -0.68 8.50
N GLU A 93 -9.56 -1.49 9.41
CA GLU A 93 -10.97 -1.42 9.84
C GLU A 93 -11.25 -0.11 10.62
N LEU A 94 -10.26 0.38 11.36
CA LEU A 94 -10.37 1.66 12.08
C LEU A 94 -10.41 2.87 11.14
N TYR A 95 -9.52 2.93 10.15
CA TYR A 95 -9.41 4.08 9.24
C TYR A 95 -10.37 4.00 8.05
N TYR A 96 -10.76 2.79 7.64
CA TYR A 96 -11.58 2.50 6.47
C TYR A 96 -12.65 1.44 6.80
N PRO A 97 -13.65 1.76 7.65
CA PRO A 97 -14.60 0.78 8.17
C PRO A 97 -15.46 0.13 7.08
N GLY A 98 -15.50 -1.19 6.99
CA GLY A 98 -16.21 -1.96 5.96
C GLY A 98 -15.43 -2.23 4.66
N LEU A 99 -14.18 -1.75 4.52
CA LEU A 99 -13.36 -2.00 3.32
C LEU A 99 -13.12 -3.50 3.09
N LEU A 100 -12.90 -4.22 4.19
CA LEU A 100 -12.60 -5.65 4.17
C LEU A 100 -13.87 -6.50 3.97
N ASP A 101 -15.04 -5.98 4.32
CA ASP A 101 -16.32 -6.62 4.07
C ASP A 101 -16.74 -6.45 2.60
N ASP A 102 -16.48 -5.28 2.02
CA ASP A 102 -16.76 -4.95 0.62
C ASP A 102 -15.88 -5.77 -0.37
N GLN A 103 -14.72 -6.26 0.07
CA GLN A 103 -13.72 -6.96 -0.76
C GLN A 103 -13.27 -8.30 -0.12
N PRO A 104 -14.08 -9.37 -0.22
CA PRO A 104 -13.79 -10.65 0.45
C PRO A 104 -12.49 -11.31 -0.02
N ASN A 105 -12.11 -11.13 -1.29
CA ASN A 105 -10.86 -11.65 -1.83
C ASN A 105 -9.63 -10.98 -1.19
N LEU A 106 -9.67 -9.66 -0.96
CA LEU A 106 -8.60 -8.94 -0.27
C LEU A 106 -8.50 -9.37 1.20
N HIS A 107 -9.64 -9.47 1.88
CA HIS A 107 -9.68 -9.90 3.28
C HIS A 107 -9.11 -11.33 3.41
N LEU A 108 -9.46 -12.24 2.49
CA LEU A 108 -8.87 -13.58 2.47
C LEU A 108 -7.35 -13.54 2.20
N ALA A 109 -6.89 -12.71 1.26
CA ALA A 109 -5.46 -12.53 0.97
C ALA A 109 -4.68 -12.08 2.22
N LEU A 110 -5.20 -11.08 2.94
CA LEU A 110 -4.63 -10.59 4.20
C LEU A 110 -4.62 -11.66 5.28
N ARG A 111 -5.68 -12.47 5.40
CA ARG A 111 -5.76 -13.57 6.37
C ARG A 111 -4.78 -14.70 6.06
N VAL A 112 -4.59 -15.04 4.79
CA VAL A 112 -3.55 -16.00 4.38
C VAL A 112 -2.17 -15.44 4.71
N ARG A 113 -1.92 -14.16 4.41
CA ARG A 113 -0.64 -13.53 4.76
C ARG A 113 -0.41 -13.48 6.26
N GLN A 114 -1.43 -13.15 7.05
CA GLN A 114 -1.38 -13.18 8.52
C GLN A 114 -0.96 -14.57 9.01
N PHE A 115 -1.55 -15.64 8.49
CA PHE A 115 -1.16 -17.01 8.85
C PHE A 115 0.30 -17.30 8.51
N VAL A 116 0.75 -16.93 7.31
CA VAL A 116 2.15 -17.12 6.88
C VAL A 116 3.11 -16.37 7.80
N GLU A 117 2.82 -15.12 8.19
CA GLU A 117 3.69 -14.35 9.08
C GLU A 117 3.68 -14.86 10.53
N VAL A 118 2.56 -15.43 11.00
CA VAL A 118 2.48 -16.12 12.29
C VAL A 118 3.30 -17.42 12.26
N VAL A 119 3.30 -18.16 11.14
CA VAL A 119 4.13 -19.36 10.93
C VAL A 119 5.62 -19.00 10.83
N SER A 120 5.97 -17.90 10.17
CA SER A 120 7.34 -17.37 10.11
C SER A 120 7.85 -16.83 11.45
N GLY A 121 6.95 -16.58 12.42
CA GLY A 121 7.29 -15.92 13.68
C GLY A 121 7.47 -14.39 13.59
N ALA A 122 7.13 -13.77 12.45
CA ALA A 122 7.23 -12.33 12.25
C ALA A 122 6.06 -11.56 12.88
N ASP A 123 4.84 -12.11 12.83
CA ASP A 123 3.64 -11.52 13.45
C ASP A 123 3.48 -11.99 14.92
N THR A 124 4.59 -12.01 15.66
CA THR A 124 4.64 -12.56 17.04
C THR A 124 4.31 -11.54 18.12
N LYS A 125 4.30 -10.24 17.80
CA LYS A 125 4.24 -9.16 18.80
C LYS A 125 2.83 -8.80 19.33
N TYR A 126 1.74 -9.25 18.70
CA TYR A 126 0.39 -8.75 19.04
C TYR A 126 -0.71 -9.82 19.13
N LEU A 127 -0.50 -10.81 19.99
CA LEU A 127 -1.61 -11.57 20.59
C LEU A 127 -1.53 -11.56 22.13
N CYS A 128 -0.79 -10.61 22.71
CA CYS A 128 -0.89 -10.27 24.12
C CYS A 128 -1.99 -9.20 24.28
N PRO A 129 -3.06 -9.43 25.07
CA PRO A 129 -4.14 -8.46 25.24
C PRO A 129 -3.73 -7.16 25.97
N ASP A 130 -2.52 -7.08 26.54
CA ASP A 130 -2.15 -6.04 27.51
C ASP A 130 -1.07 -5.06 27.03
N SER A 131 -0.85 -4.90 25.72
CA SER A 131 -0.02 -3.80 25.20
C SER A 131 -0.90 -2.73 24.59
N GLU A 132 -1.03 -1.62 25.32
CA GLU A 132 -1.66 -0.38 24.90
C GLU A 132 -1.35 -0.07 23.42
N LEU A 133 -2.41 0.22 22.66
CA LEU A 133 -2.33 0.75 21.31
C LEU A 133 -1.33 1.92 21.26
N PRO A 134 -0.44 1.99 20.26
CA PRO A 134 0.39 3.18 20.09
C PRO A 134 -0.53 4.38 19.86
N GLU A 135 -0.56 5.35 20.78
CA GLU A 135 -1.28 6.59 20.53
C GLU A 135 -0.72 7.26 19.26
N PRO A 136 -1.59 7.78 18.38
CA PRO A 136 -1.15 8.48 17.19
C PRO A 136 -0.27 9.68 17.57
N PRO A 137 0.76 10.02 16.76
CA PRO A 137 1.69 11.08 17.10
C PRO A 137 0.95 12.40 17.29
N ARG A 138 0.93 12.88 18.54
CA ARG A 138 0.40 14.20 18.88
C ARG A 138 1.29 15.25 18.22
N ARG A 139 0.68 16.00 17.30
CA ARG A 139 1.23 17.16 16.61
C ARG A 139 2.01 18.04 17.60
N SER A 140 3.34 18.11 17.47
CA SER A 140 4.16 19.00 18.29
C SER A 140 3.86 20.45 17.89
N VAL A 141 3.10 21.16 18.73
CA VAL A 141 3.04 22.62 18.68
C VAL A 141 4.28 23.14 19.39
N ILE A 142 5.21 23.71 18.63
CA ILE A 142 6.30 24.52 19.19
C ILE A 142 5.70 25.83 19.67
N MET A 143 5.76 26.09 20.97
CA MET A 143 5.80 27.46 21.50
C MET A 143 6.48 27.50 22.88
N GLY A 144 7.56 28.29 22.95
CA GLY A 144 7.75 29.31 23.99
C GLY A 144 8.06 28.89 25.43
N GLU A 145 9.36 28.92 25.74
CA GLU A 145 9.97 29.55 26.93
C GLU A 145 9.61 29.13 28.37
N ALA A 146 10.71 28.72 29.05
CA ALA A 146 11.20 29.20 30.35
C ALA A 146 11.07 28.31 31.61
N MET A 147 12.21 28.29 32.31
CA MET A 147 12.46 28.11 33.74
C MET A 147 12.99 26.73 34.19
N GLU A 148 14.26 26.77 34.60
CA GLU A 148 15.01 25.74 35.31
C GLU A 148 14.40 25.39 36.68
N THR A 149 14.55 24.14 37.11
CA THR A 149 15.04 23.84 38.47
C THR A 149 15.73 22.47 38.53
N ASP A 150 16.87 22.51 39.19
CA ASP A 150 17.81 21.48 39.63
C ASP A 150 17.18 20.33 40.45
N CYS A 151 17.70 19.11 40.29
CA CYS A 151 18.11 18.23 41.40
C CYS A 151 18.73 16.90 40.89
N GLY A 152 20.05 16.75 41.10
CA GLY A 152 20.59 15.74 42.02
C GLY A 152 20.91 14.31 41.51
N ASP A 153 22.21 14.03 41.43
CA ASP A 153 22.87 12.71 41.41
C ASP A 153 22.37 11.69 42.45
N PHE A 154 22.40 10.39 42.12
CA PHE A 154 22.99 9.35 43.01
C PHE A 154 23.36 8.08 42.25
N ALA A 155 24.54 7.54 42.57
CA ALA A 155 25.24 6.45 41.89
C ALA A 155 24.90 5.03 42.41
N ASN A 156 25.26 4.06 41.56
CA ASN A 156 25.77 2.70 41.82
C ASN A 156 24.84 1.56 42.27
N GLY A 157 25.01 0.42 41.60
CA GLY A 157 24.56 -0.90 42.07
C GLY A 157 24.90 -2.05 41.11
N LEU A 158 26.16 -2.43 41.04
CA LEU A 158 26.64 -3.70 40.46
C LEU A 158 26.03 -4.90 41.21
N THR A 159 25.36 -5.82 40.51
CA THR A 159 25.29 -7.23 40.91
C THR A 159 25.45 -8.15 39.68
N ASN A 160 26.56 -8.89 39.67
CA ASN A 160 26.79 -10.07 38.85
C ASN A 160 26.03 -11.24 39.47
N GLY A 161 25.21 -11.96 38.71
CA GLY A 161 24.47 -13.12 39.20
C GLY A 161 23.96 -14.06 38.10
N HIS A 162 24.77 -15.08 37.80
CA HIS A 162 24.37 -16.41 37.32
C HIS A 162 23.53 -16.55 36.04
N ASN A 163 24.23 -16.70 34.91
CA ASN A 163 23.71 -17.35 33.70
C ASN A 163 23.50 -18.86 33.94
N LYS A 164 22.27 -19.24 34.27
CA LYS A 164 21.67 -20.53 33.90
C LYS A 164 20.23 -20.24 33.50
N ILE A 165 20.05 -19.85 32.24
CA ILE A 165 18.71 -19.85 31.63
C ILE A 165 18.49 -21.29 31.18
N ASP A 166 17.88 -22.05 32.09
CA ASP A 166 17.50 -23.44 31.93
C ASP A 166 16.50 -23.60 30.76
N SER A 167 16.63 -24.74 30.08
CA SER A 167 15.84 -25.27 28.96
C SER A 167 14.31 -25.34 29.16
N VAL A 168 13.78 -24.86 30.28
CA VAL A 168 12.36 -24.93 30.65
C VAL A 168 11.54 -23.79 30.01
N GLN A 169 12.13 -22.60 29.79
CA GLN A 169 11.43 -21.47 29.17
C GLN A 169 11.26 -21.60 27.64
N GLN A 170 12.09 -22.41 26.97
CA GLN A 170 11.97 -22.64 25.52
C GLN A 170 10.80 -23.55 25.15
N ASP A 171 10.41 -24.48 26.02
CA ASP A 171 9.35 -25.45 25.73
C ASP A 171 7.94 -24.84 25.92
N GLU A 172 7.77 -23.98 26.94
CA GLU A 172 6.54 -23.18 27.12
C GLU A 172 6.33 -22.14 26.00
N LEU A 173 7.43 -21.52 25.52
CA LEU A 173 7.37 -20.57 24.41
C LEU A 173 7.03 -21.27 23.08
N ARG A 174 7.49 -22.51 22.89
CA ARG A 174 7.12 -23.35 21.74
C ARG A 174 5.67 -23.80 21.78
N GLY A 175 5.18 -24.20 22.96
CA GLY A 175 3.76 -24.54 23.17
C GLY A 175 2.83 -23.37 22.84
N SER A 176 3.12 -22.18 23.38
CA SER A 176 2.31 -20.98 23.13
C SER A 176 2.36 -20.50 21.67
N THR A 177 3.52 -20.62 21.01
CA THR A 177 3.64 -20.28 19.59
C THR A 177 2.83 -21.23 18.71
N LEU A 178 2.89 -22.53 18.99
CA LEU A 178 2.12 -23.53 18.24
C LEU A 178 0.61 -23.34 18.44
N GLU A 179 0.15 -23.06 19.67
CA GLU A 179 -1.26 -22.76 19.93
C GLU A 179 -1.76 -21.55 19.13
N ARG A 180 -0.94 -20.51 19.01
CA ARG A 180 -1.26 -19.31 18.21
C ARG A 180 -1.35 -19.62 16.72
N ILE A 181 -0.41 -20.39 16.17
CA ILE A 181 -0.45 -20.85 14.77
C ILE A 181 -1.73 -21.64 14.53
N LEU A 182 -2.07 -22.58 15.43
CA LEU A 182 -3.26 -23.41 15.31
C LEU A 182 -4.56 -22.59 15.43
N ASP A 183 -4.59 -21.60 16.32
CA ASP A 183 -5.75 -20.71 16.44
C ASP A 183 -5.96 -19.84 15.22
N CYS A 184 -4.88 -19.26 14.69
CA CYS A 184 -4.91 -18.54 13.42
C CYS A 184 -5.39 -19.45 12.28
N GLY A 185 -4.88 -20.69 12.22
CA GLY A 185 -5.29 -21.68 11.22
C GLY A 185 -6.77 -22.05 11.30
N ARG A 186 -7.33 -22.22 12.51
CA ARG A 186 -8.77 -22.47 12.70
C ARG A 186 -9.62 -21.29 12.23
N LYS A 187 -9.21 -20.06 12.57
CA LYS A 187 -9.87 -18.83 12.11
C LYS A 187 -9.85 -18.73 10.58
N LEU A 188 -8.68 -18.92 9.95
CA LEU A 188 -8.52 -18.92 8.50
C LEU A 188 -9.40 -19.97 7.81
N HIS A 189 -9.39 -21.21 8.31
CA HIS A 189 -10.23 -22.30 7.77
C HIS A 189 -11.73 -21.98 7.88
N SER A 190 -12.18 -21.45 9.02
CA SER A 190 -13.60 -21.07 9.21
C SER A 190 -14.03 -19.98 8.22
N TRP A 191 -13.15 -19.04 7.93
CA TRP A 191 -13.40 -17.93 7.00
C TRP A 191 -13.44 -18.43 5.54
N HIS A 192 -12.44 -19.24 5.15
CA HIS A 192 -12.42 -19.88 3.84
C HIS A 192 -13.65 -20.78 3.62
N ALA A 193 -14.05 -21.58 4.62
CA ALA A 193 -15.22 -22.45 4.52
C ALA A 193 -16.54 -21.67 4.34
N ARG A 194 -16.69 -20.54 5.03
CA ARG A 194 -17.84 -19.63 4.85
C ARG A 194 -17.89 -19.09 3.43
N LEU A 195 -16.78 -18.52 2.96
CA LEU A 195 -16.72 -17.92 1.62
C LEU A 195 -16.82 -18.96 0.49
N ALA A 196 -16.38 -20.20 0.72
CA ALA A 196 -16.53 -21.31 -0.23
C ALA A 196 -18.01 -21.68 -0.44
N THR A 197 -18.84 -21.52 0.61
CA THR A 197 -20.29 -21.76 0.53
C THR A 197 -20.99 -20.67 -0.28
N GLU A 198 -20.47 -19.45 -0.26
CA GLU A 198 -21.02 -18.29 -0.97
C GLU A 198 -20.51 -18.19 -2.43
N ASN A 199 -19.67 -19.14 -2.88
CA ASN A 199 -19.09 -19.23 -4.23
C ASN A 199 -18.41 -17.94 -4.72
N SER A 200 -17.89 -17.15 -3.78
CA SER A 200 -17.36 -15.79 -4.00
C SER A 200 -15.82 -15.76 -4.16
N ILE A 201 -15.14 -16.88 -3.94
CA ILE A 201 -13.68 -16.96 -3.96
C ILE A 201 -13.17 -17.42 -5.33
N CYS A 202 -12.14 -16.76 -5.84
CA CYS A 202 -11.39 -17.25 -7.00
C CYS A 202 -10.56 -18.52 -6.65
N ASP A 203 -10.50 -19.48 -7.57
CA ASP A 203 -9.73 -20.73 -7.41
C ASP A 203 -8.28 -20.49 -6.96
N GLN A 204 -7.67 -19.38 -7.38
CA GLN A 204 -6.32 -18.97 -6.99
C GLN A 204 -6.15 -18.82 -5.47
N TYR A 205 -7.12 -18.23 -4.77
CA TYR A 205 -7.03 -18.05 -3.32
C TYR A 205 -7.23 -19.36 -2.56
N ARG A 206 -8.02 -20.30 -3.12
CA ARG A 206 -8.16 -21.65 -2.55
C ARG A 206 -6.82 -22.39 -2.57
N ASP A 207 -6.09 -22.29 -3.68
CA ASP A 207 -4.76 -22.89 -3.77
C ASP A 207 -3.78 -22.23 -2.80
N MET A 208 -3.80 -20.91 -2.66
CA MET A 208 -2.95 -20.21 -1.67
C MET A 208 -3.24 -20.64 -0.23
N VAL A 209 -4.51 -20.84 0.14
CA VAL A 209 -4.89 -21.35 1.46
C VAL A 209 -4.35 -22.78 1.68
N ARG A 210 -4.48 -23.66 0.67
CA ARG A 210 -3.95 -25.03 0.74
C ARG A 210 -2.44 -25.03 0.91
N ASP A 211 -1.76 -24.21 0.14
CA ASP A 211 -0.30 -24.09 0.16
C ASP A 211 0.16 -23.54 1.52
N ALA A 212 -0.50 -22.51 2.05
CA ALA A 212 -0.18 -21.99 3.38
C ALA A 212 -0.32 -23.06 4.47
N PHE A 213 -1.40 -23.86 4.47
CA PHE A 213 -1.55 -24.97 5.42
C PHE A 213 -0.52 -26.09 5.23
N SER A 214 0.11 -26.21 4.07
CA SER A 214 1.20 -27.17 3.90
C SER A 214 2.45 -26.79 4.69
N LEU A 215 2.66 -25.49 4.99
CA LEU A 215 3.82 -25.02 5.75
C LEU A 215 3.92 -25.65 7.14
N ILE A 216 2.79 -25.86 7.82
CA ILE A 216 2.75 -26.45 9.17
C ILE A 216 2.95 -27.98 9.17
N ALA A 217 2.93 -28.63 8.01
CA ALA A 217 3.17 -30.07 7.90
C ALA A 217 4.68 -30.41 7.95
N TYR A 218 5.56 -29.41 7.81
CA TYR A 218 7.01 -29.57 7.83
C TYR A 218 7.58 -29.12 9.17
N ALA A 219 8.65 -29.80 9.60
CA ALA A 219 9.36 -29.43 10.83
C ALA A 219 10.06 -28.06 10.73
N ASP A 220 10.49 -27.68 9.52
CA ASP A 220 10.99 -26.36 9.17
C ASP A 220 10.12 -25.78 8.03
N PRO A 221 9.38 -24.68 8.25
CA PRO A 221 8.56 -24.04 7.22
C PRO A 221 9.34 -23.64 5.96
N HIS A 222 10.63 -23.30 6.06
CA HIS A 222 11.45 -22.93 4.90
C HIS A 222 11.85 -24.14 4.03
N SER A 223 11.82 -25.34 4.61
CA SER A 223 12.10 -26.59 3.88
C SER A 223 10.90 -27.07 3.05
N SER A 224 9.73 -26.45 3.24
CA SER A 224 8.52 -26.75 2.48
C SER A 224 8.70 -26.39 0.99
N PRO A 225 8.09 -27.14 0.05
CA PRO A 225 8.05 -26.77 -1.37
C PRO A 225 7.42 -25.39 -1.62
N VAL A 226 6.65 -24.87 -0.65
CA VAL A 226 6.07 -23.53 -0.69
C VAL A 226 6.78 -22.53 0.24
N GLY A 227 8.03 -22.81 0.62
CA GLY A 227 8.84 -21.93 1.48
C GLY A 227 9.03 -20.52 0.90
N TRP A 228 8.88 -20.35 -0.42
CA TRP A 228 8.84 -19.04 -1.10
C TRP A 228 7.73 -18.12 -0.57
N GLN A 229 6.64 -18.66 0.00
CA GLN A 229 5.59 -17.86 0.61
C GLN A 229 6.07 -17.07 1.83
N LEU A 230 7.10 -17.57 2.53
CA LEU A 230 7.66 -16.93 3.73
C LEU A 230 8.55 -15.74 3.38
N GLU A 231 8.94 -15.58 2.11
CA GLU A 231 9.79 -14.48 1.69
C GLU A 231 9.11 -13.11 1.92
N PRO A 232 9.87 -12.07 2.35
CA PRO A 232 9.35 -10.72 2.48
C PRO A 232 8.84 -10.11 1.16
N SER A 233 9.38 -10.57 0.02
CA SER A 233 8.95 -10.16 -1.33
C SER A 233 7.45 -10.36 -1.56
N GLN A 234 6.89 -11.42 -0.97
CA GLN A 234 5.47 -11.74 -1.09
C GLN A 234 4.55 -10.78 -0.30
N ARG A 235 5.11 -9.92 0.57
CA ARG A 235 4.35 -8.86 1.26
C ARG A 235 3.91 -7.76 0.29
N GLU A 236 4.71 -7.49 -0.75
CA GLU A 236 4.44 -6.44 -1.74
C GLU A 236 3.11 -6.68 -2.47
N VAL A 237 2.84 -7.93 -2.85
CA VAL A 237 1.60 -8.30 -3.55
C VAL A 237 0.36 -7.94 -2.72
N VAL A 238 0.37 -8.25 -1.42
CA VAL A 238 -0.76 -7.96 -0.53
C VAL A 238 -0.84 -6.47 -0.20
N ALA A 239 0.31 -5.80 -0.04
CA ALA A 239 0.37 -4.36 0.15
C ALA A 239 -0.19 -3.58 -1.05
N ASP A 240 0.10 -4.01 -2.27
CA ASP A 240 -0.41 -3.39 -3.49
C ASP A 240 -1.93 -3.61 -3.64
N LEU A 241 -2.42 -4.82 -3.36
CA LEU A 241 -3.86 -5.10 -3.35
C LEU A 241 -4.60 -4.23 -2.31
N LEU A 242 -4.03 -4.10 -1.11
CA LEU A 242 -4.58 -3.24 -0.06
C LEU A 242 -4.51 -1.76 -0.45
N ARG A 243 -3.40 -1.30 -1.05
CA ARG A 243 -3.23 0.07 -1.54
C ARG A 243 -4.30 0.41 -2.56
N GLU A 244 -4.51 -0.46 -3.54
CA GLU A 244 -5.51 -0.25 -4.59
C GLU A 244 -6.93 -0.20 -4.01
N ALA A 245 -7.24 -1.09 -3.06
CA ALA A 245 -8.55 -1.11 -2.42
C ALA A 245 -8.81 0.15 -1.58
N ILE A 246 -7.81 0.63 -0.83
CA ILE A 246 -7.89 1.89 -0.09
C ILE A 246 -8.08 3.06 -1.07
N LEU A 247 -7.31 3.12 -2.15
CA LEU A 247 -7.42 4.17 -3.17
C LEU A 247 -8.82 4.22 -3.78
N ARG A 248 -9.35 3.07 -4.21
CA ARG A 248 -10.73 2.94 -4.73
C ARG A 248 -11.75 3.48 -3.75
N ARG A 249 -11.58 3.21 -2.45
CA ARG A 249 -12.53 3.64 -1.41
C ARG A 249 -12.44 5.11 -1.05
N THR A 250 -11.24 5.66 -1.09
CA THR A 250 -11.00 7.09 -0.84
C THR A 250 -11.33 7.98 -2.04
N ASN A 251 -11.80 7.40 -3.15
CA ASN A 251 -12.14 8.10 -4.41
C ASN A 251 -10.97 8.93 -4.98
N ILE A 252 -9.74 8.58 -4.62
CA ILE A 252 -8.53 9.10 -5.25
C ILE A 252 -8.34 8.20 -6.47
N ASN A 253 -8.66 8.72 -7.66
CA ASN A 253 -8.65 7.98 -8.93
C ASN A 253 -7.46 7.01 -9.02
N ASN A 254 -7.74 5.73 -9.33
CA ASN A 254 -6.76 4.63 -9.37
C ASN A 254 -5.60 4.85 -10.39
N LYS A 255 -5.73 5.87 -11.24
CA LYS A 255 -4.68 6.40 -12.11
C LYS A 255 -4.78 7.91 -12.02
N THR A 256 -3.66 8.56 -11.77
CA THR A 256 -3.64 10.03 -11.74
C THR A 256 -3.98 10.56 -13.14
N VAL A 257 -4.63 11.73 -13.21
CA VAL A 257 -4.92 12.39 -14.49
C VAL A 257 -3.62 12.63 -15.26
N LEU A 258 -2.52 12.86 -14.55
CA LEU A 258 -1.19 13.01 -15.13
C LEU A 258 -0.69 11.71 -15.77
N GLU A 259 -0.78 10.56 -15.10
CA GLU A 259 -0.38 9.27 -15.69
C GLU A 259 -1.23 8.91 -16.91
N SER A 260 -2.53 9.19 -16.85
CA SER A 260 -3.43 8.98 -17.99
C SER A 260 -3.08 9.89 -19.17
N ALA A 261 -2.79 11.16 -18.92
CA ALA A 261 -2.34 12.11 -19.93
C ALA A 261 -0.98 11.73 -20.52
N VAL A 262 -0.04 11.27 -19.69
CA VAL A 262 1.27 10.76 -20.12
C VAL A 262 1.11 9.52 -21.00
N ASN A 263 0.26 8.58 -20.61
CA ASN A 263 0.00 7.37 -21.39
C ASN A 263 -0.70 7.68 -22.72
N TYR A 264 -1.64 8.63 -22.72
CA TYR A 264 -2.25 9.14 -23.96
C TYR A 264 -1.19 9.78 -24.87
N ALA A 265 -0.34 10.65 -24.32
CA ALA A 265 0.73 11.28 -25.08
C ALA A 265 1.69 10.24 -25.68
N LYS A 266 2.03 9.18 -24.93
CA LYS A 266 2.83 8.06 -25.43
C LYS A 266 2.16 7.33 -26.61
N GLU A 267 0.88 7.00 -26.49
CA GLU A 267 0.17 6.30 -27.57
C GLU A 267 -0.02 7.19 -28.80
N LEU A 268 -0.31 8.47 -28.61
CA LEU A 268 -0.39 9.44 -29.70
C LEU A 268 0.94 9.51 -30.45
N LEU A 269 2.07 9.54 -29.73
CA LEU A 269 3.41 9.57 -30.32
C LEU A 269 3.71 8.29 -31.11
N ARG A 270 3.34 7.14 -30.56
CA ARG A 270 3.46 5.82 -31.21
C ARG A 270 2.65 5.76 -32.51
N LEU A 271 1.43 6.28 -32.50
CA LEU A 271 0.59 6.34 -33.70
C LEU A 271 1.17 7.33 -34.72
N MET A 272 1.60 8.51 -34.31
CA MET A 272 2.21 9.48 -35.22
C MET A 272 3.49 8.98 -35.90
N GLU A 273 4.28 8.16 -35.19
CA GLU A 273 5.41 7.42 -35.77
C GLU A 273 4.94 6.40 -36.82
N ALA A 274 3.91 5.61 -36.52
CA ALA A 274 3.35 4.62 -37.44
C ALA A 274 2.77 5.24 -38.73
N TYR A 275 2.23 6.47 -38.65
CA TYR A 275 1.73 7.22 -39.81
C TYR A 275 2.83 8.00 -40.56
N GLY A 276 4.10 7.88 -40.15
CA GLY A 276 5.24 8.46 -40.87
C GLY A 276 5.35 9.98 -40.75
N ILE A 277 4.81 10.58 -39.69
CA ILE A 277 4.96 12.01 -39.42
C ILE A 277 6.40 12.26 -38.98
N GLY A 278 7.28 12.57 -39.95
CA GLY A 278 8.74 12.63 -39.75
C GLY A 278 9.23 13.62 -38.68
N LYS A 279 8.39 14.56 -38.23
CA LYS A 279 8.70 15.45 -37.10
C LYS A 279 8.68 14.73 -35.75
N VAL A 280 7.94 13.63 -35.62
CA VAL A 280 7.80 12.87 -34.36
C VAL A 280 9.00 11.97 -34.08
N ALA A 281 9.74 11.55 -35.10
CA ALA A 281 10.97 10.77 -34.96
C ALA A 281 12.08 11.49 -34.15
N PHE A 282 11.97 12.80 -33.94
CA PHE A 282 12.91 13.59 -33.15
C PHE A 282 12.51 13.72 -31.66
N VAL A 283 11.33 13.25 -31.28
CA VAL A 283 10.84 13.34 -29.89
C VAL A 283 11.09 12.01 -29.19
N LYS A 284 12.13 11.94 -28.37
CA LYS A 284 12.33 10.81 -27.45
C LYS A 284 11.58 11.11 -26.16
N PHE A 285 10.61 10.28 -25.81
CA PHE A 285 9.80 10.47 -24.59
C PHE A 285 10.66 10.48 -23.32
N ASN A 286 11.74 9.69 -23.28
CA ASN A 286 12.68 9.65 -22.16
C ASN A 286 13.49 10.94 -21.97
N ASP A 287 13.59 11.80 -22.99
CA ASP A 287 14.27 13.10 -22.85
C ASP A 287 13.34 14.17 -22.22
N VAL A 288 12.03 13.88 -22.11
CA VAL A 288 11.00 14.82 -21.64
C VAL A 288 10.54 14.51 -20.19
N VAL A 289 10.74 13.29 -19.69
CA VAL A 289 10.21 12.83 -18.38
C VAL A 289 11.31 12.33 -17.43
N ASN A 290 12.52 12.89 -17.52
CA ASN A 290 13.60 12.65 -16.54
C ASN A 290 13.60 13.70 -15.43
#